data_AF-A0AAD3H8I3-F1
#
_entry.id   AF-A0AAD3H8I3-F1
#
_cell.length_a   1.000
_cell.length_b   1.000
_cell.length_c   1.000
_cell.angle_alpha   90.00
_cell.angle_beta   90.00
_cell.angle_gamma   90.00
#
_symmetry.space_group_name_H-M   'P 1'
#
loop_
_entity.id
_entity.type
_entity.pdbx_description
1 polymer ?
#
loop_
_entity_poly.entity_id
_entity_poly.type
_entity_poly.pdbx_seq_one_letter_code
_entity_poly.pdbx_strand_id
1 'polypeptide(L)'
;MRILHHKFSSIALLTVFASQLHQALAFGSTAKYNKDSSGCRRDFLNSAIITTTGVIVGMPKNVYAKTMVDTNNDYPGTAVERLENVRARVATLSEEDLSGDWEDVRRKLLWAGGLKDLPDAIPGQGYTGHSFNDYNHVDLTTMTDGTSNNRNNGEVKEIAIGNFLGDGIRKASIPELGSGGSWSTCAIGCNLDPPQDVAHIQFKSKIAFKLVWVPNANFDKFVLVDDDGKELARGSPTGQLPNIRQRQMNYELVRGSKYARVVDQIAFGSS
;
A
#
# COMPACT_ATOMS: atom_id res chain seq x y z
N MET A 1 -63.43 -3.28 -5.69
CA MET A 1 -63.79 -4.38 -6.61
C MET A 1 -63.38 -3.96 -8.02
N ARG A 2 -62.60 -4.80 -8.72
CA ARG A 2 -61.89 -4.61 -10.03
C ARG A 2 -60.71 -3.62 -9.98
N ILE A 3 -59.43 -4.02 -9.87
CA ILE A 3 -58.57 -4.91 -10.69
C ILE A 3 -58.51 -4.50 -12.16
N LEU A 4 -57.38 -3.91 -12.57
CA LEU A 4 -56.80 -4.12 -13.89
C LEU A 4 -55.26 -3.99 -13.84
N HIS A 5 -54.64 -5.04 -14.37
CA HIS A 5 -53.21 -5.27 -14.52
C HIS A 5 -52.57 -4.32 -15.54
N HIS A 6 -51.31 -3.95 -15.32
CA HIS A 6 -50.34 -3.87 -16.41
C HIS A 6 -48.97 -4.38 -15.96
N LYS A 7 -48.57 -5.51 -16.55
CA LYS A 7 -47.18 -5.96 -16.66
C LYS A 7 -46.56 -5.27 -17.88
N PHE A 8 -45.33 -4.79 -17.77
CA PHE A 8 -44.40 -4.68 -18.89
C PHE A 8 -43.03 -5.23 -18.46
N SER A 9 -42.36 -5.82 -19.44
CA SER A 9 -41.24 -6.74 -19.37
C SER A 9 -40.04 -6.17 -20.14
N SER A 10 -38.85 -6.70 -19.87
CA SER A 10 -37.63 -6.70 -20.70
C SER A 10 -36.79 -5.40 -20.74
N ILE A 11 -35.56 -5.41 -20.23
CA ILE A 11 -34.28 -5.85 -20.85
C ILE A 11 -33.81 -4.92 -21.98
N ALA A 12 -32.64 -4.28 -21.75
CA ALA A 12 -31.62 -3.73 -22.66
C ALA A 12 -31.07 -2.43 -22.03
N LEU A 13 -29.79 -2.05 -22.08
CA LEU A 13 -28.54 -2.63 -22.58
C LEU A 13 -27.37 -1.80 -22.01
N LEU A 14 -26.18 -2.40 -22.09
CA LEU A 14 -24.82 -1.83 -22.08
C LEU A 14 -24.71 -0.40 -22.66
N THR A 15 -23.74 0.48 -22.35
CA THR A 15 -22.27 0.34 -22.54
C THR A 15 -21.62 1.69 -22.18
N VAL A 16 -20.52 1.77 -21.42
CA VAL A 16 -19.60 2.94 -21.40
C VAL A 16 -18.16 2.45 -21.11
N PHE A 17 -17.42 2.34 -22.22
CA PHE A 17 -15.98 2.48 -22.45
C PHE A 17 -14.94 1.48 -21.93
N ALA A 18 -14.49 0.69 -22.92
CA ALA A 18 -13.14 0.19 -23.10
C ALA A 18 -12.15 1.32 -23.50
N SER A 19 -10.93 1.26 -22.99
CA SER A 19 -9.68 1.75 -23.60
C SER A 19 -8.54 1.13 -22.76
N GLN A 20 -7.50 0.45 -23.24
CA GLN A 20 -6.91 0.24 -24.56
C GLN A 20 -6.26 -1.15 -24.52
N LEU A 21 -6.47 -1.98 -25.53
CA LEU A 21 -5.68 -3.19 -25.78
C LEU A 21 -5.42 -3.22 -27.29
N HIS A 22 -4.16 -3.43 -27.70
CA HIS A 22 -3.54 -3.72 -29.01
C HIS A 22 -2.15 -3.03 -28.90
N GLN A 23 -0.97 -3.63 -29.05
CA GLN A 23 -0.42 -4.74 -29.85
C GLN A 23 0.70 -5.39 -28.99
N ALA A 24 1.10 -6.66 -29.09
CA ALA A 24 1.76 -7.24 -30.25
C ALA A 24 1.80 -8.78 -30.16
N LEU A 25 1.67 -9.42 -31.32
CA LEU A 25 1.94 -10.82 -31.56
C LEU A 25 3.41 -11.02 -32.01
N ALA A 26 3.91 -12.20 -31.64
CA ALA A 26 4.96 -12.99 -32.28
C ALA A 26 6.41 -12.47 -32.28
N PHE A 27 7.29 -13.19 -31.57
CA PHE A 27 8.38 -13.98 -32.17
C PHE A 27 8.83 -15.05 -31.18
N GLY A 28 8.80 -16.31 -31.61
CA GLY A 28 9.41 -17.42 -30.88
C GLY A 28 10.91 -17.48 -31.14
N SER A 29 11.67 -17.94 -30.15
CA SER A 29 12.86 -18.75 -30.40
C SER A 29 13.27 -19.53 -29.16
N THR A 30 13.51 -20.81 -29.38
CA THR A 30 14.05 -21.84 -28.49
C THR A 30 15.56 -21.65 -28.24
N ALA A 31 16.04 -21.93 -27.02
CA ALA A 31 17.30 -22.66 -26.72
C ALA A 31 17.67 -22.44 -25.24
N LYS A 32 17.66 -23.45 -24.37
CA LYS A 32 18.69 -24.48 -24.09
C LYS A 32 19.29 -24.26 -22.70
N TYR A 33 18.92 -25.18 -21.82
CA TYR A 33 19.70 -25.77 -20.73
C TYR A 33 21.22 -25.65 -20.91
N ASN A 34 21.95 -25.27 -19.85
CA ASN A 34 23.14 -26.03 -19.47
C ASN A 34 23.45 -25.95 -17.96
N LYS A 35 23.76 -27.13 -17.42
CA LYS A 35 24.31 -27.41 -16.10
C LYS A 35 25.82 -27.18 -16.11
N ASP A 36 26.37 -26.80 -14.95
CA ASP A 36 27.59 -27.34 -14.30
C ASP A 36 28.12 -26.28 -13.32
N SER A 37 28.20 -26.48 -12.00
CA SER A 37 28.79 -27.52 -11.13
C SER A 37 30.22 -27.18 -10.68
N SER A 38 30.45 -27.34 -9.36
CA SER A 38 31.72 -27.32 -8.60
C SER A 38 32.42 -25.96 -8.41
N GLY A 39 32.99 -25.58 -7.26
CA GLY A 39 33.33 -26.26 -6.01
C GLY A 39 34.36 -25.39 -5.23
N CYS A 40 34.67 -25.79 -3.98
CA CYS A 40 35.69 -25.23 -3.05
C CYS A 40 35.21 -24.01 -2.23
N ARG A 41 34.80 -24.06 -0.95
CA ARG A 41 35.27 -24.69 0.32
C ARG A 41 36.56 -24.09 0.93
N ARG A 42 36.32 -23.49 2.12
CA ARG A 42 37.17 -23.33 3.33
C ARG A 42 38.00 -22.05 3.50
N ASP A 43 37.59 -21.35 4.57
CA ASP A 43 38.36 -20.91 5.74
C ASP A 43 39.60 -20.02 5.50
N PHE A 44 39.69 -18.91 6.22
CA PHE A 44 40.80 -18.65 7.16
C PHE A 44 40.62 -17.32 7.93
N LEU A 45 40.58 -17.48 9.26
CA LEU A 45 41.15 -16.66 10.34
C LEU A 45 40.67 -15.22 10.61
N ASN A 46 39.94 -15.14 11.73
CA ASN A 46 40.06 -14.11 12.77
C ASN A 46 41.52 -13.72 13.03
N SER A 47 41.83 -12.42 12.99
CA SER A 47 43.01 -11.86 13.64
C SER A 47 42.62 -10.56 14.34
N ALA A 48 42.58 -10.59 15.68
CA ALA A 48 42.50 -9.41 16.50
C ALA A 48 43.88 -8.73 16.56
N ILE A 49 43.91 -7.40 16.45
CA ILE A 49 45.05 -6.59 16.86
C ILE A 49 44.57 -5.73 18.02
N ILE A 50 45.11 -6.00 19.21
CA ILE A 50 45.04 -5.17 20.40
C ILE A 50 46.26 -4.25 20.36
N THR A 51 46.05 -2.94 20.51
CA THR A 51 47.10 -2.02 20.94
C THR A 51 46.52 -0.94 21.84
N THR A 52 47.28 -0.68 22.90
CA THR A 52 46.96 0.00 24.15
C THR A 52 47.10 1.52 24.00
N THR A 53 46.07 2.29 24.37
CA THR A 53 46.12 3.51 25.21
C THR A 53 44.69 4.07 25.34
N GLY A 54 44.22 4.22 26.57
CA GLY A 54 42.82 4.50 26.87
C GLY A 54 42.37 5.94 26.65
N VAL A 55 41.17 6.07 26.07
CA VAL A 55 40.09 6.97 26.51
C VAL A 55 38.78 6.25 26.16
N ILE A 56 38.09 5.65 27.13
CA ILE A 56 36.73 5.14 26.92
C ILE A 56 35.77 6.30 27.18
N VAL A 57 35.44 7.06 26.14
CA VAL A 57 34.23 7.87 26.12
C VAL A 57 33.07 6.92 25.80
N GLY A 58 32.06 6.91 26.66
CA GLY A 58 30.96 5.95 26.64
C GLY A 58 30.33 5.79 25.25
N MET A 59 30.55 4.61 24.64
CA MET A 59 29.77 4.18 23.49
C MET A 59 28.33 3.90 23.96
N PRO A 60 27.30 4.41 23.26
CA PRO A 60 25.94 4.02 23.55
C PRO A 60 25.80 2.51 23.35
N LYS A 61 25.23 1.86 24.37
CA LYS A 61 24.96 0.43 24.41
C LYS A 61 24.30 -0.02 23.12
N ASN A 62 24.89 -1.05 22.52
CA ASN A 62 24.27 -2.02 21.62
C ASN A 62 22.74 -1.86 21.51
N VAL A 63 22.29 -1.11 20.51
CA VAL A 63 20.96 -1.34 19.94
C VAL A 63 21.12 -2.56 19.05
N TYR A 64 21.12 -3.74 19.67
CA TYR A 64 20.72 -4.94 18.95
C TYR A 64 19.27 -4.69 18.56
N ALA A 65 19.06 -4.25 17.32
CA ALA A 65 17.77 -4.33 16.66
C ALA A 65 17.39 -5.82 16.68
N LYS A 66 16.61 -6.20 17.69
CA LYS A 66 15.99 -7.50 17.77
C LYS A 66 15.06 -7.54 16.57
N THR A 67 15.47 -8.22 15.51
CA THR A 67 14.57 -8.63 14.44
C THR A 67 13.48 -9.45 15.13
N MET A 68 12.36 -8.80 15.43
CA MET A 68 11.15 -9.47 15.89
C MET A 68 10.64 -10.20 14.65
N VAL A 69 11.18 -11.40 14.40
CA VAL A 69 10.54 -12.33 13.50
C VAL A 69 9.20 -12.65 14.16
N ASP A 70 8.14 -12.03 13.65
CA ASP A 70 6.76 -12.39 13.95
C ASP A 70 6.57 -13.83 13.48
N THR A 71 6.75 -14.79 14.39
CA THR A 71 6.65 -16.23 14.11
C THR A 71 5.21 -16.68 13.84
N ASN A 72 4.24 -15.75 13.88
CA ASN A 72 2.85 -15.97 13.57
C ASN A 72 2.36 -14.97 12.50
N ASN A 73 3.17 -14.78 11.46
CA ASN A 73 2.87 -13.82 10.42
C ASN A 73 1.80 -14.39 9.46
N ASP A 74 0.53 -14.15 9.77
CA ASP A 74 -0.62 -14.41 8.86
C ASP A 74 -0.41 -13.78 7.47
N TYR A 75 0.52 -12.81 7.37
CA TYR A 75 0.88 -12.07 6.17
C TYR A 75 2.38 -12.22 5.84
N PRO A 76 2.83 -13.41 5.41
CA PRO A 76 4.24 -13.72 5.16
C PRO A 76 4.89 -12.87 4.05
N GLY A 77 4.09 -12.21 3.21
CA GLY A 77 4.59 -11.30 2.18
C GLY A 77 4.94 -9.91 2.69
N THR A 78 4.68 -9.60 3.97
CA THR A 78 5.03 -8.30 4.59
C THR A 78 6.54 -8.11 4.67
N ALA A 79 7.06 -7.01 4.13
CA ALA A 79 8.41 -6.54 4.43
C ALA A 79 8.42 -5.81 5.78
N VAL A 80 8.63 -6.54 6.88
CA VAL A 80 8.43 -6.06 8.26
C VAL A 80 9.30 -4.84 8.60
N GLU A 81 10.60 -4.87 8.30
CA GLU A 81 11.50 -3.74 8.53
C GLU A 81 11.00 -2.47 7.80
N ARG A 82 10.57 -2.64 6.55
CA ARG A 82 10.02 -1.55 5.74
C ARG A 82 8.72 -1.01 6.31
N LEU A 83 7.83 -1.88 6.77
CA LEU A 83 6.60 -1.50 7.45
C LEU A 83 6.87 -0.65 8.70
N GLU A 84 7.82 -1.08 9.53
CA GLU A 84 8.21 -0.38 10.75
C GLU A 84 8.79 0.99 10.43
N ASN A 85 9.68 1.09 9.44
CA ASN A 85 10.27 2.36 9.03
C ASN A 85 9.23 3.32 8.41
N VAL A 86 8.25 2.81 7.66
CA VAL A 86 7.11 3.60 7.18
C VAL A 86 6.32 4.16 8.36
N ARG A 87 5.95 3.31 9.33
CA ARG A 87 5.21 3.76 10.52
C ARG A 87 5.99 4.79 11.34
N ALA A 88 7.31 4.61 11.44
CA ALA A 88 8.19 5.60 12.06
C ALA A 88 8.14 6.95 11.33
N ARG A 89 8.14 6.98 9.99
CA ARG A 89 7.96 8.23 9.22
C ARG A 89 6.60 8.85 9.42
N VAL A 90 5.52 8.06 9.38
CA VAL A 90 4.16 8.58 9.62
C VAL A 90 4.09 9.25 10.99
N ALA A 91 4.70 8.67 12.03
CA ALA A 91 4.75 9.24 13.37
C ALA A 91 5.53 10.57 13.46
N THR A 92 6.34 10.93 12.45
CA THR A 92 7.00 12.24 12.38
C THR A 92 6.14 13.33 11.74
N LEU A 93 5.01 12.98 11.13
CA LEU A 93 4.11 13.93 10.50
C LEU A 93 3.15 14.51 11.55
N SER A 94 3.23 15.82 11.75
CA SER A 94 2.27 16.56 12.59
C SER A 94 0.91 16.72 11.90
N GLU A 95 -0.12 17.14 12.65
CA GLU A 95 -1.41 17.48 12.04
C GLU A 95 -1.27 18.70 11.10
N GLU A 96 -0.39 19.64 11.43
CA GLU A 96 -0.02 20.78 10.58
C GLU A 96 0.62 20.32 9.27
N ASP A 97 1.48 19.30 9.33
CA ASP A 97 2.07 18.72 8.12
C ASP A 97 1.05 18.14 7.15
N LEU A 98 -0.07 17.66 7.70
CA LEU A 98 -1.15 16.96 7.00
C LEU A 98 -2.37 17.84 6.68
N SER A 99 -2.32 19.12 7.03
CA SER A 99 -3.45 20.08 6.86
C SER A 99 -3.12 21.22 5.89
N GLY A 100 -2.08 21.07 5.07
CA GLY A 100 -1.69 22.02 4.02
C GLY A 100 -2.45 21.84 2.70
N ASP A 101 -1.87 22.31 1.60
CA ASP A 101 -2.37 22.01 0.25
C ASP A 101 -2.28 20.49 -0.02
N TRP A 102 -3.33 19.93 -0.62
CA TRP A 102 -3.45 18.49 -0.80
C TRP A 102 -2.31 17.86 -1.59
N GLU A 103 -1.78 18.52 -2.63
CA GLU A 103 -0.71 17.94 -3.42
C GLU A 103 0.59 17.86 -2.61
N ASP A 104 0.84 18.83 -1.72
CA ASP A 104 1.95 18.78 -0.77
C ASP A 104 1.74 17.70 0.30
N VAL A 105 0.53 17.59 0.84
CA VAL A 105 0.17 16.53 1.80
C VAL A 105 0.36 15.16 1.16
N ARG A 106 -0.14 14.94 -0.06
CA ARG A 106 0.01 13.69 -0.80
C ARG A 106 1.49 13.34 -1.03
N ARG A 107 2.32 14.31 -1.39
CA ARG A 107 3.79 14.11 -1.50
C ARG A 107 4.41 13.64 -0.18
N LYS A 108 3.99 14.21 0.96
CA LYS A 108 4.43 13.74 2.28
C LYS A 108 3.95 12.33 2.58
N LEU A 109 2.72 11.97 2.22
CA LEU A 109 2.19 10.61 2.38
C LEU A 109 3.00 9.59 1.55
N LEU A 110 3.32 9.93 0.30
CA LEU A 110 4.19 9.08 -0.54
C LEU A 110 5.57 8.91 0.08
N TRP A 111 6.21 10.01 0.48
CA TRP A 111 7.53 9.96 1.11
C TRP A 111 7.53 9.12 2.39
N ALA A 112 6.54 9.32 3.26
CA ALA A 112 6.38 8.54 4.48
C ALA A 112 6.19 7.06 4.17
N GLY A 113 5.45 6.77 3.09
CA GLY A 113 5.23 5.43 2.60
C GLY A 113 6.39 4.76 1.86
N GLY A 114 7.48 5.49 1.61
CA GLY A 114 8.60 4.97 0.83
C GLY A 114 8.31 4.88 -0.66
N LEU A 115 7.46 5.79 -1.18
CA LEU A 115 7.16 5.95 -2.60
C LEU A 115 7.71 7.27 -3.12
N LYS A 116 8.26 7.23 -4.34
CA LYS A 116 8.59 8.42 -5.12
C LYS A 116 7.31 9.03 -5.69
N ASP A 117 7.31 10.35 -5.80
CA ASP A 117 6.27 11.07 -6.54
C ASP A 117 6.59 11.03 -8.03
N LEU A 118 5.84 10.19 -8.76
CA LEU A 118 5.99 9.93 -10.19
C LEU A 118 4.62 10.09 -10.88
N PRO A 119 4.04 11.31 -10.87
CA PRO A 119 2.71 11.57 -11.40
C PRO A 119 2.65 11.52 -12.94
N ASP A 120 3.80 11.57 -13.62
CA ASP A 120 3.88 11.53 -15.09
C ASP A 120 4.44 10.20 -15.62
N ALA A 121 4.73 9.24 -14.73
CA ALA A 121 5.22 7.93 -15.16
C ALA A 121 4.12 7.15 -15.88
N ILE A 122 4.53 6.35 -16.87
CA ILE A 122 3.63 5.50 -17.64
C ILE A 122 3.08 4.40 -16.71
N PRO A 123 1.80 4.00 -16.83
CA PRO A 123 1.27 2.84 -16.11
C PRO A 123 2.17 1.61 -16.23
N GLY A 124 2.46 0.96 -15.10
CA GLY A 124 3.41 -0.16 -15.01
C GLY A 124 4.89 0.25 -14.88
N GLN A 125 5.23 1.54 -15.03
CA GLN A 125 6.59 2.08 -14.88
C GLN A 125 6.80 2.84 -13.57
N GLY A 126 5.95 2.58 -12.56
CA GLY A 126 6.03 3.23 -11.25
C GLY A 126 5.13 4.45 -11.11
N TYR A 127 4.07 4.55 -11.91
CA TYR A 127 3.07 5.61 -11.80
C TYR A 127 2.40 5.65 -10.43
N THR A 128 2.58 6.76 -9.70
CA THR A 128 2.00 7.00 -8.36
C THR A 128 0.96 8.12 -8.35
N GLY A 129 0.56 8.65 -9.50
CA GLY A 129 -0.37 9.79 -9.57
C GLY A 129 -1.76 9.53 -8.97
N HIS A 130 -2.23 8.28 -8.99
CA HIS A 130 -3.52 7.89 -8.37
C HIS A 130 -3.40 7.52 -6.88
N SER A 131 -2.19 7.31 -6.36
CA SER A 131 -1.98 6.96 -4.95
C SER A 131 -2.62 8.04 -4.07
N PHE A 132 -3.58 7.63 -3.23
CA PHE A 132 -4.38 8.48 -2.35
C PHE A 132 -5.28 9.52 -3.04
N ASN A 133 -5.31 9.57 -4.37
CA ASN A 133 -6.08 10.54 -5.17
C ASN A 133 -7.44 10.01 -5.67
N ASP A 134 -7.74 8.75 -5.38
CA ASP A 134 -9.04 8.14 -5.67
C ASP A 134 -9.56 7.35 -4.46
N TYR A 135 -10.76 6.79 -4.60
CA TYR A 135 -11.42 6.09 -3.50
C TYR A 135 -10.77 4.76 -3.10
N ASN A 136 -9.97 4.17 -3.98
CA ASN A 136 -9.59 2.77 -3.94
C ASN A 136 -8.10 2.56 -3.67
N HIS A 137 -7.20 3.33 -4.27
CA HIS A 137 -5.74 3.21 -4.11
C HIS A 137 -5.23 3.95 -2.87
N VAL A 138 -5.75 3.53 -1.72
CA VAL A 138 -5.58 4.22 -0.43
C VAL A 138 -4.79 3.42 0.61
N ASP A 139 -4.44 2.18 0.28
CA ASP A 139 -3.67 1.30 1.15
C ASP A 139 -2.21 1.42 0.79
N LEU A 140 -1.36 1.81 1.74
CA LEU A 140 0.06 1.67 1.55
C LEU A 140 0.52 0.31 2.08
N THR A 141 0.98 -0.52 1.16
CA THR A 141 1.44 -1.88 1.42
C THR A 141 2.96 -1.96 1.28
N THR A 142 3.60 -2.73 2.17
CA THR A 142 5.05 -2.97 2.17
C THR A 142 5.33 -4.46 2.01
N MET A 143 5.90 -4.86 0.90
CA MET A 143 5.99 -6.27 0.52
C MET A 143 7.43 -6.72 0.27
N THR A 144 7.73 -7.98 0.57
CA THR A 144 9.05 -8.56 0.30
C THR A 144 9.35 -8.61 -1.20
N ASP A 145 10.63 -8.72 -1.57
CA ASP A 145 11.04 -8.78 -2.98
C ASP A 145 10.41 -9.96 -3.73
N GLY A 146 10.28 -11.11 -3.07
CA GLY A 146 9.65 -12.31 -3.64
C GLY A 146 8.18 -12.09 -3.98
N THR A 147 7.46 -11.33 -3.15
CA THR A 147 6.04 -11.05 -3.30
C THR A 147 5.77 -9.86 -4.23
N SER A 148 6.72 -8.92 -4.37
CA SER A 148 6.58 -7.75 -5.25
C SER A 148 6.31 -8.11 -6.72
N ASN A 149 6.74 -9.30 -7.15
CA ASN A 149 6.51 -9.82 -8.50
C ASN A 149 5.22 -10.66 -8.64
N ASN A 150 4.41 -10.78 -7.58
CA ASN A 150 3.17 -11.54 -7.63
C ASN A 150 2.21 -10.96 -8.66
N ARG A 151 1.64 -11.85 -9.48
CA ARG A 151 0.61 -11.50 -10.46
C ARG A 151 -0.76 -11.75 -9.85
N ASN A 152 -1.73 -10.90 -10.15
CA ASN A 152 -3.13 -11.26 -9.90
C ASN A 152 -3.47 -12.46 -10.80
N ASN A 153 -3.89 -13.58 -10.22
CA ASN A 153 -4.32 -14.80 -10.91
C ASN A 153 -5.85 -14.89 -11.04
N GLY A 154 -6.56 -13.81 -10.70
CA GLY A 154 -8.03 -13.74 -10.68
C GLY A 154 -8.63 -13.87 -9.28
N GLU A 155 -7.82 -14.06 -8.24
CA GLU A 155 -8.26 -14.07 -6.84
C GLU A 155 -8.78 -12.70 -6.38
N VAL A 156 -8.19 -11.61 -6.88
CA VAL A 156 -8.72 -10.27 -6.63
C VAL A 156 -9.70 -9.89 -7.74
N LYS A 157 -10.99 -9.80 -7.38
CA LYS A 157 -12.05 -9.33 -8.28
C LYS A 157 -11.75 -7.91 -8.75
N GLU A 158 -12.06 -7.60 -10.01
CA GLU A 158 -11.89 -6.27 -10.64
C GLU A 158 -10.45 -5.84 -10.95
N ILE A 159 -9.44 -6.65 -10.63
CA ILE A 159 -8.05 -6.40 -11.05
C ILE A 159 -7.70 -7.28 -12.25
N ALA A 160 -6.98 -6.71 -13.23
CA ALA A 160 -6.54 -7.45 -14.41
C ALA A 160 -5.67 -8.66 -14.03
N ILE A 161 -6.04 -9.84 -14.55
CA ILE A 161 -5.23 -11.06 -14.44
C ILE A 161 -3.89 -10.82 -15.14
N GLY A 162 -2.79 -11.16 -14.48
CA GLY A 162 -1.44 -11.04 -15.04
C GLY A 162 -0.77 -9.68 -14.87
N ASN A 163 -1.31 -8.76 -14.07
CA ASN A 163 -0.68 -7.45 -13.83
C ASN A 163 0.74 -7.60 -13.24
N PHE A 164 1.75 -7.05 -13.92
CA PHE A 164 3.17 -7.09 -13.54
C PHE A 164 3.55 -5.82 -12.78
N LEU A 165 3.15 -5.73 -11.52
CA LEU A 165 3.44 -4.56 -10.70
C LEU A 165 4.91 -4.48 -10.25
N GLY A 166 5.65 -5.59 -10.27
CA GLY A 166 6.99 -5.68 -9.66
C GLY A 166 8.00 -4.64 -10.17
N ASP A 167 8.05 -4.36 -11.47
CA ASP A 167 8.94 -3.33 -12.01
C ASP A 167 8.52 -1.92 -11.60
N GLY A 168 7.21 -1.65 -11.58
CA GLY A 168 6.67 -0.38 -11.12
C GLY A 168 6.93 -0.16 -9.63
N ILE A 169 6.72 -1.19 -8.81
CA ILE A 169 7.00 -1.19 -7.37
C ILE A 169 8.48 -0.89 -7.13
N ARG A 170 9.40 -1.61 -7.80
CA ARG A 170 10.85 -1.35 -7.66
C ARG A 170 11.23 0.07 -8.06
N LYS A 171 10.69 0.59 -9.17
CA LYS A 171 11.00 1.93 -9.66
C LYS A 171 10.49 3.02 -8.73
N ALA A 172 9.26 2.88 -8.23
CA ALA A 172 8.65 3.87 -7.35
C ALA A 172 9.14 3.75 -5.90
N SER A 173 9.63 2.60 -5.47
CA SER A 173 10.08 2.42 -4.09
C SER A 173 11.32 3.25 -3.78
N ILE A 174 11.30 3.86 -2.59
CA ILE A 174 12.44 4.52 -1.97
C ILE A 174 13.26 3.45 -1.22
N PRO A 175 14.56 3.25 -1.55
CA PRO A 175 15.34 2.12 -1.04
C PRO A 175 15.75 2.24 0.44
N GLU A 176 15.87 3.47 0.96
CA GLU A 176 16.29 3.75 2.35
C GLU A 176 15.34 3.22 3.43
N LEU A 177 14.13 2.76 3.07
CA LEU A 177 13.21 2.14 4.03
C LEU A 177 13.41 0.64 4.24
N GLY A 178 14.41 0.02 3.59
CA GLY A 178 14.74 -1.40 3.77
C GLY A 178 14.47 -2.24 2.53
N SER A 179 14.64 -3.56 2.65
CA SER A 179 14.41 -4.50 1.52
C SER A 179 12.94 -4.54 1.07
N GLY A 180 12.66 -5.15 -0.09
CA GLY A 180 11.32 -5.19 -0.65
C GLY A 180 10.89 -3.88 -1.30
N GLY A 181 9.57 -3.70 -1.40
CA GLY A 181 8.96 -2.53 -2.03
C GLY A 181 7.80 -1.95 -1.23
N SER A 182 7.42 -0.73 -1.59
CA SER A 182 6.20 -0.04 -1.15
C SER A 182 5.27 0.16 -2.35
N TRP A 183 3.96 0.12 -2.13
CA TRP A 183 2.97 0.38 -3.20
C TRP A 183 1.62 0.82 -2.63
N SER A 184 0.91 1.69 -3.35
CA SER A 184 -0.49 2.00 -3.05
C SER A 184 -1.41 0.96 -3.70
N THR A 185 -2.09 0.15 -2.90
CA THR A 185 -2.94 -0.95 -3.34
C THR A 185 -4.43 -0.63 -3.23
N CYS A 186 -5.24 -1.35 -3.98
CA CYS A 186 -6.71 -1.23 -3.96
C CYS A 186 -7.29 -1.74 -2.64
N ALA A 187 -8.23 -1.01 -2.07
CA ALA A 187 -8.91 -1.28 -0.80
C ALA A 187 -10.26 -2.01 -0.95
N ILE A 188 -10.73 -2.30 -2.18
CA ILE A 188 -11.97 -3.06 -2.40
C ILE A 188 -11.90 -4.41 -1.66
N GLY A 189 -12.92 -4.70 -0.86
CA GLY A 189 -12.99 -5.92 -0.04
C GLY A 189 -12.35 -5.79 1.35
N CYS A 190 -11.80 -4.63 1.70
CA CYS A 190 -11.21 -4.39 3.04
C CYS A 190 -12.23 -4.38 4.19
N ASN A 191 -13.52 -4.27 3.89
CA ASN A 191 -14.60 -4.32 4.87
C ASN A 191 -15.03 -5.72 5.30
N LEU A 192 -14.48 -6.76 4.66
CA LEU A 192 -14.70 -8.15 5.03
C LEU A 192 -13.75 -8.58 6.16
N ASP A 193 -14.08 -9.69 6.83
CA ASP A 193 -13.26 -10.29 7.88
C ASP A 193 -12.99 -11.79 7.57
N PRO A 194 -11.75 -12.19 7.25
CA PRO A 194 -10.57 -11.34 7.07
C PRO A 194 -10.67 -10.45 5.81
N PRO A 195 -9.96 -9.29 5.77
CA PRO A 195 -9.95 -8.40 4.61
C PRO A 195 -9.59 -9.11 3.30
N GLN A 196 -10.28 -8.74 2.21
CA GLN A 196 -10.11 -9.32 0.88
C GLN A 196 -9.51 -8.34 -0.14
N ASP A 197 -8.85 -7.29 0.34
CA ASP A 197 -8.20 -6.31 -0.52
C ASP A 197 -6.87 -6.81 -1.11
N VAL A 198 -6.27 -6.01 -2.01
CA VAL A 198 -5.07 -6.41 -2.75
C VAL A 198 -3.88 -6.66 -1.82
N ALA A 199 -3.74 -5.88 -0.74
CA ALA A 199 -2.64 -6.02 0.21
C ALA A 199 -2.65 -7.42 0.84
N HIS A 200 -3.81 -7.80 1.37
CA HIS A 200 -3.99 -9.04 2.10
C HIS A 200 -4.06 -10.26 1.18
N ILE A 201 -4.65 -10.15 -0.02
CA ILE A 201 -4.86 -11.31 -0.90
C ILE A 201 -3.70 -11.54 -1.84
N GLN A 202 -3.31 -10.54 -2.64
CA GLN A 202 -2.27 -10.72 -3.66
C GLN A 202 -0.87 -10.69 -3.05
N PHE A 203 -0.63 -9.75 -2.13
CA PHE A 203 0.68 -9.57 -1.53
C PHE A 203 0.85 -10.31 -0.20
N LYS A 204 -0.23 -10.88 0.37
CA LYS A 204 -0.18 -11.50 1.70
C LYS A 204 0.57 -10.60 2.69
N SER A 205 0.27 -9.31 2.67
CA SER A 205 1.00 -8.28 3.38
C SER A 205 0.06 -7.48 4.27
N LYS A 206 0.54 -7.10 5.46
CA LYS A 206 -0.12 -6.07 6.29
C LYS A 206 -0.07 -4.72 5.59
N ILE A 207 -1.05 -3.88 5.89
CA ILE A 207 -1.06 -2.48 5.50
C ILE A 207 -0.19 -1.67 6.48
N ALA A 208 0.72 -0.87 5.95
CA ALA A 208 1.54 0.04 6.75
C ALA A 208 0.71 1.23 7.24
N PHE A 209 -0.09 1.83 6.34
CA PHE A 209 -1.21 2.71 6.67
C PHE A 209 -2.27 2.72 5.56
N LYS A 210 -3.53 2.99 5.91
CA LYS A 210 -4.66 3.22 5.01
C LYS A 210 -5.19 4.63 5.22
N LEU A 211 -5.42 5.37 4.13
CA LEU A 211 -6.09 6.68 4.20
C LEU A 211 -7.61 6.51 4.16
N VAL A 212 -8.28 7.07 5.16
CA VAL A 212 -9.75 7.09 5.25
C VAL A 212 -10.26 8.52 5.44
N TRP A 213 -11.14 8.97 4.56
CA TRP A 213 -11.81 10.26 4.67
C TRP A 213 -12.92 10.23 5.73
N VAL A 214 -12.99 11.28 6.54
CA VAL A 214 -13.97 11.42 7.61
C VAL A 214 -15.31 11.88 7.04
N PRO A 215 -16.43 11.20 7.35
CA PRO A 215 -17.76 11.55 6.85
C PRO A 215 -18.39 12.74 7.58
N ASN A 216 -17.67 13.86 7.64
CA ASN A 216 -18.21 15.14 8.06
C ASN A 216 -18.97 15.81 6.88
N ALA A 217 -19.49 17.02 7.08
CA ALA A 217 -20.28 17.72 6.06
C ALA A 217 -19.55 17.91 4.72
N ASN A 218 -18.21 18.03 4.74
CA ASN A 218 -17.40 18.40 3.59
C ASN A 218 -16.46 17.29 3.10
N PHE A 219 -16.32 16.20 3.86
CA PHE A 219 -15.30 15.16 3.71
C PHE A 219 -13.87 15.73 3.69
N ASP A 220 -13.59 16.84 4.38
CA ASP A 220 -12.34 17.61 4.30
C ASP A 220 -11.29 17.23 5.35
N LYS A 221 -11.53 16.17 6.12
CA LYS A 221 -10.60 15.59 7.09
C LYS A 221 -10.33 14.14 6.73
N PHE A 222 -9.11 13.66 6.94
CA PHE A 222 -8.77 12.24 6.80
C PHE A 222 -8.02 11.71 8.02
N VAL A 223 -8.01 10.40 8.16
CA VAL A 223 -7.25 9.65 9.16
C VAL A 223 -6.41 8.60 8.44
N LEU A 224 -5.15 8.47 8.84
CA LEU A 224 -4.32 7.32 8.52
C LEU A 224 -4.52 6.28 9.62
N VAL A 225 -4.94 5.08 9.25
CA VAL A 225 -5.09 3.96 10.18
C VAL A 225 -4.12 2.83 9.83
N ASP A 226 -3.66 2.09 10.82
CA ASP A 226 -2.88 0.89 10.61
C ASP A 226 -3.74 -0.31 10.20
N ASP A 227 -3.09 -1.47 10.01
CA ASP A 227 -3.76 -2.71 9.63
C ASP A 227 -4.84 -3.17 10.63
N ASP A 228 -4.71 -2.83 11.92
CA ASP A 228 -5.69 -3.15 12.96
C ASP A 228 -6.82 -2.12 13.04
N GLY A 229 -6.76 -1.04 12.26
CA GLY A 229 -7.68 0.10 12.31
C GLY A 229 -7.36 1.12 13.41
N LYS A 230 -6.14 1.10 13.97
CA LYS A 230 -5.70 2.10 14.95
C LYS A 230 -5.24 3.38 14.27
N GLU A 231 -5.55 4.53 14.86
CA GLU A 231 -5.10 5.82 14.36
C GLU A 231 -3.57 5.93 14.39
N LEU A 232 -2.99 6.39 13.29
CA LEU A 232 -1.57 6.73 13.17
C LEU A 232 -1.36 8.25 13.09
N ALA A 233 -2.16 8.93 12.26
CA ALA A 233 -2.12 10.38 12.07
C ALA A 233 -3.43 10.86 11.43
N ARG A 234 -3.66 12.18 11.41
CA ARG A 234 -4.81 12.81 10.75
C ARG A 234 -4.47 14.20 10.26
N GLY A 235 -5.29 14.72 9.35
CA GLY A 235 -5.15 16.08 8.84
C GLY A 235 -6.44 16.59 8.20
N SER A 236 -6.52 17.91 8.04
CA SER A 236 -7.64 18.61 7.38
C SER A 236 -7.12 19.42 6.18
N PRO A 237 -6.73 18.75 5.09
CA PRO A 237 -6.07 19.38 3.96
C PRO A 237 -7.00 20.36 3.22
N THR A 238 -6.39 21.25 2.46
CA THR A 238 -7.06 22.25 1.63
C THR A 238 -6.60 22.15 0.16
N GLY A 239 -7.06 23.07 -0.69
CA GLY A 239 -6.65 23.10 -2.10
C GLY A 239 -7.43 22.10 -2.96
N GLN A 240 -6.74 21.45 -3.90
CA GLN A 240 -7.36 20.51 -4.84
C GLN A 240 -7.53 19.12 -4.23
N LEU A 241 -8.50 18.98 -3.32
CA LEU A 241 -8.86 17.67 -2.77
C LEU A 241 -9.37 16.72 -3.86
N PRO A 242 -9.27 15.39 -3.67
CA PRO A 242 -9.99 14.44 -4.51
C PRO A 242 -11.48 14.81 -4.57
N ASN A 243 -12.12 14.55 -5.72
CA ASN A 243 -13.54 14.87 -5.90
C ASN A 243 -14.36 14.35 -4.71
N ILE A 244 -15.35 15.12 -4.23
CA ILE A 244 -16.13 14.75 -3.04
C ILE A 244 -16.72 13.34 -3.13
N ARG A 245 -17.13 12.89 -4.34
CA ARG A 245 -17.63 11.53 -4.56
C ARG A 245 -16.56 10.47 -4.29
N GLN A 246 -15.30 10.72 -4.63
CA GLN A 246 -14.17 9.81 -4.35
C GLN A 246 -13.96 9.66 -2.84
N ARG A 247 -14.01 10.77 -2.11
CA ARG A 247 -13.86 10.78 -0.64
C ARG A 247 -15.03 10.08 0.06
N GLN A 248 -16.25 10.29 -0.43
CA GLN A 248 -17.44 9.57 0.03
C GLN A 248 -17.35 8.06 -0.22
N MET A 249 -16.95 7.66 -1.43
CA MET A 249 -16.78 6.25 -1.78
C MET A 249 -15.65 5.58 -0.99
N ASN A 250 -14.58 6.31 -0.66
CA ASN A 250 -13.51 5.82 0.20
C ASN A 250 -14.05 5.44 1.59
N TYR A 251 -14.83 6.32 2.22
CA TYR A 251 -15.48 6.00 3.48
C TYR A 251 -16.48 4.85 3.34
N GLU A 252 -17.29 4.83 2.26
CA GLU A 252 -18.23 3.75 1.99
C GLU A 252 -17.55 2.38 1.91
N LEU A 253 -16.36 2.31 1.29
CA LEU A 253 -15.58 1.07 1.20
C LEU A 253 -15.20 0.49 2.56
N VAL A 254 -14.94 1.33 3.56
CA VAL A 254 -14.49 0.88 4.88
C VAL A 254 -15.62 0.82 5.90
N ARG A 255 -16.81 1.34 5.60
CA ARG A 255 -17.92 1.45 6.56
C ARG A 255 -18.24 0.11 7.20
N GLY A 256 -18.41 0.12 8.53
CA GLY A 256 -18.72 -1.08 9.31
C GLY A 256 -17.54 -2.02 9.54
N SER A 257 -16.34 -1.69 9.06
CA SER A 257 -15.12 -2.47 9.27
C SER A 257 -14.26 -1.95 10.43
N LYS A 258 -13.17 -2.66 10.74
CA LYS A 258 -12.15 -2.18 11.70
C LYS A 258 -11.55 -0.83 11.31
N TYR A 259 -11.43 -0.54 10.01
CA TYR A 259 -10.83 0.69 9.50
C TYR A 259 -11.72 1.93 9.67
N ALA A 260 -13.03 1.76 9.89
CA ALA A 260 -13.96 2.88 10.09
C ALA A 260 -14.05 3.36 11.56
N ARG A 261 -13.60 2.56 12.54
CA ARG A 261 -13.87 2.81 13.98
C ARG A 261 -13.45 4.19 14.47
N VAL A 262 -12.21 4.58 14.22
CA VAL A 262 -11.68 5.90 14.62
C VAL A 262 -12.37 7.01 13.83
N VAL A 263 -12.65 6.77 12.56
CA VAL A 263 -13.27 7.74 11.66
C VAL A 263 -14.71 8.04 12.10
N ASP A 264 -15.47 7.01 12.49
CA ASP A 264 -16.82 7.14 13.03
C ASP A 264 -16.82 7.91 14.35
N GLN A 265 -15.83 7.65 15.22
CA GLN A 265 -15.65 8.41 16.46
C GLN A 265 -15.38 9.90 16.20
N ILE A 266 -14.59 10.24 15.18
CA ILE A 266 -14.33 11.64 14.85
C ILE A 266 -15.56 12.30 14.21
N ALA A 267 -16.31 11.59 13.38
CA ALA A 267 -17.45 12.14 12.66
C ALA A 267 -18.71 12.29 13.53
N PHE A 268 -18.96 11.32 14.41
CA PHE A 268 -20.22 11.20 15.16
C PHE A 268 -20.01 11.23 16.68
N GLY A 269 -18.77 11.09 17.14
CA GLY A 269 -18.40 11.12 18.55
C GLY A 269 -18.31 12.54 19.09
N SER A 270 -19.48 13.08 19.41
CA SER A 270 -19.71 13.97 20.55
C SER A 270 -21.16 13.78 20.97
N SER A 271 -21.39 12.75 21.80
CA SER A 271 -22.50 12.65 22.73
C SER A 271 -22.04 12.04 24.05
#